data_AF-A0A7S0AD42-F1
#
_entry.id   AF-A0A7S0AD42-F1
#
_cell.length_a   1.000
_cell.length_b   1.000
_cell.length_c   1.000
_cell.angle_alpha   90.00
_cell.angle_beta   90.00
_cell.angle_gamma   90.00
#
_symmetry.space_group_name_H-M   'P 1'
#
loop_
_entity.id
_entity.type
_entity.pdbx_description
1 polymer ?
#
loop_
_entity_poly.entity_id
_entity_poly.type
_entity_poly.pdbx_seq_one_letter_code
_entity_poly.pdbx_strand_id
1 'polypeptide(L)'
;EHLAAVEIMRLQNIIILQNKVDLVKPDAALAQHDQIRKFVAGTVADSAPVIPISAVLKYNIDVVCEYLVHRVPVPLRDFTSVPRMIVIRSFDVNKPGQDVSDLQGGVAGGS
;
A
#
# COMPACT_ATOMS: atom_id res chain seq x y z
N GLU A 1 1.56 14.05 -5.97
CA GLU A 1 1.58 13.12 -7.12
C GLU A 1 0.78 11.85 -6.85
N HIS A 2 1.14 11.02 -5.85
CA HIS A 2 0.42 9.77 -5.58
C HIS A 2 -1.09 9.94 -5.33
N LEU A 3 -1.51 11.01 -4.64
CA LEU A 3 -2.94 11.26 -4.40
C LEU A 3 -3.74 11.48 -5.69
N ALA A 4 -3.17 12.18 -6.68
CA ALA A 4 -3.84 12.42 -7.96
C ALA A 4 -4.05 11.12 -8.75
N ALA A 5 -3.09 10.19 -8.72
CA ALA A 5 -3.25 8.88 -9.34
C ALA A 5 -4.37 8.06 -8.67
N VAL A 6 -4.45 8.13 -7.33
CA VAL A 6 -5.50 7.48 -6.54
C VAL A 6 -6.88 8.04 -6.87
N GLU A 7 -6.99 9.35 -7.10
CA GLU A 7 -8.24 9.99 -7.56
C GLU A 7 -8.68 9.51 -8.94
N ILE A 8 -7.73 9.38 -9.89
CA ILE A 8 -8.01 8.85 -11.23
C ILE A 8 -8.49 7.39 -11.16
N MET A 9 -7.84 6.58 -10.33
CA MET A 9 -8.20 5.17 -10.12
C MET A 9 -9.46 4.97 -9.26
N ARG A 10 -10.02 6.06 -8.70
CA ARG A 10 -11.24 6.08 -7.87
C ARG A 10 -11.19 5.10 -6.68
N LEU A 11 -10.02 4.96 -6.05
CA LEU A 11 -9.91 4.14 -4.86
C LEU A 11 -10.54 4.88 -3.67
N GLN A 12 -11.49 4.23 -3.00
CA GLN A 12 -12.25 4.83 -1.91
C GLN A 12 -11.64 4.56 -0.52
N ASN A 13 -11.00 3.40 -0.36
CA ASN A 13 -10.48 2.96 0.92
C ASN A 13 -9.02 3.38 1.06
N ILE A 14 -8.80 4.55 1.68
CA ILE A 14 -7.46 5.14 1.86
C ILE A 14 -7.15 5.23 3.36
N ILE A 15 -5.92 4.86 3.73
CA ILE A 15 -5.36 5.03 5.08
C ILE A 15 -4.05 5.78 4.91
N ILE A 16 -3.87 6.87 5.67
CA ILE A 16 -2.66 7.70 5.60
C ILE A 16 -1.76 7.33 6.77
N LEU A 17 -0.50 7.01 6.48
CA LEU A 17 0.50 6.66 7.49
C LEU A 17 1.51 7.79 7.63
N GLN A 18 1.56 8.42 8.80
CA GLN A 18 2.60 9.38 9.15
C GLN A 18 3.78 8.60 9.74
N ASN A 19 4.74 8.23 8.89
CA ASN A 19 5.91 7.44 9.28
C ASN A 19 7.06 8.32 9.80
N LYS A 20 8.01 7.70 10.51
CA LYS A 20 9.22 8.33 11.10
C LYS A 20 8.92 9.33 12.21
N VAL A 21 7.83 9.15 12.95
CA VAL A 21 7.47 10.02 14.09
C VAL A 21 8.51 9.96 15.22
N ASP A 22 9.32 8.92 15.25
CA ASP A 22 10.45 8.74 16.19
C ASP A 22 11.59 9.75 15.98
N LEU A 23 11.73 10.32 14.78
CA LEU A 23 12.80 11.26 14.45
C LEU A 23 12.42 12.73 14.68
N VAL A 24 11.17 13.01 15.01
CA VAL A 24 10.64 14.37 15.12
C VAL A 24 10.11 14.66 16.52
N LYS A 25 10.14 15.94 16.92
CA LYS A 25 9.54 16.38 18.17
C LYS A 25 8.01 16.34 18.08
N PRO A 26 7.28 16.18 19.19
CA PRO A 26 5.81 16.15 19.20
C PRO A 26 5.16 17.33 18.47
N ASP A 27 5.66 18.56 18.69
CA ASP A 27 5.12 19.76 18.04
C ASP A 27 5.26 19.73 16.52
N ALA A 28 6.38 19.20 16.02
CA ALA A 28 6.63 19.06 14.59
C ALA A 28 5.73 17.96 13.98
N ALA A 29 5.50 16.87 14.70
CA ALA A 29 4.58 15.82 14.29
C ALA A 29 3.13 16.32 14.20
N LEU A 30 2.68 17.12 15.18
CA LEU A 30 1.35 17.75 15.18
C LEU A 30 1.21 18.77 14.04
N ALA A 31 2.20 19.64 13.85
CA ALA A 31 2.18 20.60 12.76
C ALA A 31 2.11 19.90 11.38
N GLN A 32 2.85 18.81 11.22
CA GLN A 32 2.79 17.98 10.00
C GLN A 32 1.42 17.30 9.85
N HIS A 33 0.83 16.78 10.92
CA HIS A 33 -0.50 16.19 10.88
C HIS A 33 -1.55 17.20 10.38
N ASP A 34 -1.49 18.46 10.84
CA ASP A 34 -2.39 19.52 10.38
C ASP A 34 -2.14 19.89 8.92
N GLN A 35 -0.89 19.88 8.47
CA GLN A 35 -0.54 20.07 7.06
C GLN A 35 -1.11 18.94 6.19
N ILE A 36 -1.03 17.69 6.64
CA ILE A 36 -1.61 16.53 5.94
C ILE A 36 -3.12 16.71 5.85
N ARG A 37 -3.80 17.06 6.95
CA ARG A 37 -5.26 17.31 6.97
C ARG A 37 -5.67 18.41 5.99
N LYS A 38 -4.93 19.52 5.95
CA LYS A 38 -5.17 20.60 4.98
C LYS A 38 -4.91 20.17 3.53
N PHE A 39 -3.91 19.31 3.32
CA PHE A 39 -3.56 18.81 1.98
C PHE A 39 -4.62 17.85 1.42
N VAL A 40 -5.23 17.01 2.26
CA VAL A 40 -6.28 16.08 1.83
C VAL A 40 -7.68 16.68 1.86
N ALA A 41 -7.84 17.86 2.45
CA ALA A 41 -9.12 18.57 2.51
C ALA A 41 -9.69 18.78 1.10
N GLY A 42 -10.92 18.31 0.88
CA GLY A 42 -11.60 18.41 -0.41
C GLY A 42 -11.22 17.35 -1.45
N THR A 43 -10.36 16.39 -1.09
CA THR A 43 -10.00 15.24 -1.96
C THR A 43 -10.76 13.98 -1.55
N VAL A 44 -10.62 12.91 -2.34
CA VAL A 44 -11.20 11.58 -2.02
C VAL A 44 -10.66 11.03 -0.68
N ALA A 45 -9.51 11.54 -0.21
CA ALA A 45 -8.86 11.16 1.05
C ALA A 45 -9.21 12.05 2.25
N ASP A 46 -10.15 13.00 2.14
CA ASP A 46 -10.47 13.94 3.24
C ASP A 46 -10.88 13.23 4.55
N SER A 47 -11.67 12.16 4.42
CA SER A 47 -12.13 11.35 5.54
C SER A 47 -11.14 10.24 5.97
N ALA A 48 -9.98 10.14 5.31
CA ALA A 48 -9.01 9.09 5.59
C ALA A 48 -8.39 9.28 7.00
N PRO A 49 -8.22 8.20 7.77
CA PRO A 49 -7.52 8.27 9.04
C PRO A 49 -6.02 8.49 8.81
N VAL A 50 -5.41 9.32 9.65
CA VAL A 50 -3.96 9.56 9.69
C VAL A 50 -3.40 8.84 10.92
N ILE A 51 -2.59 7.80 10.70
CA ILE A 51 -2.04 6.97 11.77
C ILE A 51 -0.54 7.29 11.91
N PRO A 52 -0.08 7.82 13.05
CA PRO A 52 1.34 8.01 13.32
C PRO A 52 2.00 6.66 13.59
N ILE A 53 3.07 6.34 12.87
CA ILE A 53 3.79 5.07 13.01
C ILE A 53 5.31 5.29 13.04
N SER A 54 6.02 4.34 13.66
CA SER A 54 7.46 4.19 13.47
C SER A 54 7.73 2.80 12.90
N ALA A 55 8.05 2.74 11.60
CA ALA A 55 8.37 1.46 10.95
C ALA A 55 9.64 0.81 11.51
N VAL A 56 10.63 1.62 11.94
CA VAL A 56 11.92 1.13 12.46
C VAL A 56 11.75 0.52 13.84
N LEU A 57 11.05 1.23 14.74
CA LEU A 57 10.80 0.78 16.11
C LEU A 57 9.55 -0.10 16.22
N LYS A 58 8.83 -0.30 15.11
CA LYS A 58 7.59 -1.09 14.99
C LYS A 58 6.45 -0.64 15.93
N TYR A 59 6.34 0.67 16.18
CA TYR A 59 5.23 1.23 16.94
C TYR A 59 3.99 1.43 16.05
N ASN A 60 2.81 1.16 16.64
CA ASN A 60 1.48 1.34 16.06
C ASN A 60 1.20 0.51 14.79
N ILE A 61 1.99 -0.53 14.52
CA ILE A 61 1.77 -1.44 13.38
C ILE A 61 0.52 -2.28 13.58
N ASP A 62 0.23 -2.67 14.82
CA ASP A 62 -1.00 -3.33 15.25
C ASP A 62 -2.24 -2.49 14.94
N VAL A 63 -2.20 -1.18 15.24
CA VAL A 63 -3.28 -0.24 14.92
C VAL A 63 -3.48 -0.15 13.41
N VAL A 64 -2.41 -0.11 12.61
CA VAL A 64 -2.54 -0.14 11.13
C VAL A 64 -3.23 -1.41 10.65
N CYS A 65 -2.87 -2.57 11.20
CA CYS A 65 -3.53 -3.83 10.88
C CYS A 65 -5.02 -3.81 11.23
N GLU A 66 -5.39 -3.27 12.38
CA GLU A 66 -6.79 -3.11 12.79
C GLU A 66 -7.57 -2.25 11.79
N TYR A 67 -7.03 -1.10 11.41
CA TYR A 67 -7.67 -0.22 10.43
C TYR A 67 -7.78 -0.87 9.05
N LEU A 68 -6.76 -1.63 8.63
CA LEU A 68 -6.78 -2.33 7.35
C LEU A 68 -7.91 -3.36 7.29
N VAL A 69 -8.09 -4.16 8.35
CA VAL A 69 -9.15 -5.19 8.40
C VAL A 69 -10.53 -4.57 8.49
N HIS A 70 -10.72 -3.53 9.31
CA HIS A 70 -12.05 -2.96 9.55
C HIS A 70 -12.50 -1.98 8.46
N ARG A 71 -11.57 -1.34 7.75
CA ARG A 71 -11.88 -0.26 6.80
C ARG A 71 -11.68 -0.63 5.34
N VAL A 72 -10.88 -1.65 5.02
CA VAL A 72 -10.69 -2.12 3.65
C VAL A 72 -11.43 -3.46 3.47
N PRO A 73 -12.68 -3.45 2.97
CA PRO A 73 -13.41 -4.69 2.70
C PRO A 73 -12.75 -5.46 1.56
N VAL A 74 -12.89 -6.79 1.61
CA VAL A 74 -12.50 -7.66 0.50
C VAL A 74 -13.45 -7.40 -0.67
N PRO A 75 -12.95 -7.00 -1.86
CA PRO A 75 -13.81 -6.75 -3.01
C PRO A 75 -14.45 -8.06 -3.49
N LEU A 76 -15.69 -7.96 -3.95
CA LEU A 76 -16.37 -9.09 -4.59
C LEU A 76 -15.63 -9.47 -5.89
N ARG A 77 -15.26 -10.74 -6.01
CA ARG A 77 -14.57 -11.29 -7.19
C ARG A 77 -15.50 -12.23 -7.94
N ASP A 78 -15.51 -12.09 -9.27
CA ASP A 78 -16.20 -13.01 -10.16
C ASP A 78 -15.27 -14.16 -10.55
N PHE A 79 -15.66 -15.38 -10.22
CA PHE A 79 -14.92 -16.61 -10.51
C PHE A 79 -15.52 -17.39 -11.68
N THR A 80 -16.61 -16.91 -12.27
CA THR A 80 -17.33 -17.57 -13.38
C THR A 80 -16.94 -17.00 -14.74
N SER A 81 -16.56 -15.72 -14.78
CA SER A 81 -16.06 -15.07 -15.99
C SER A 81 -14.75 -15.66 -16.50
N VAL A 82 -14.47 -15.40 -17.78
CA VAL A 82 -13.20 -15.82 -18.42
C VAL A 82 -12.01 -15.24 -17.64
N PRO A 83 -11.06 -16.09 -17.21
CA PRO A 83 -9.90 -15.65 -16.47
C PRO A 83 -9.08 -14.63 -17.27
N ARG A 84 -8.72 -13.52 -16.62
CA ARG A 84 -7.78 -12.52 -17.14
C ARG A 84 -6.71 -12.31 -16.09
N MET A 85 -5.46 -12.23 -16.54
CA MET A 85 -4.31 -11.98 -15.68
C MET A 85 -3.57 -10.74 -16.19
N ILE A 86 -3.32 -9.79 -15.30
CA ILE A 86 -2.52 -8.59 -15.57
C ILE A 86 -1.11 -8.86 -15.06
N VAL A 87 -0.15 -8.97 -15.99
CA VAL A 87 1.27 -9.17 -15.67
C VAL A 87 1.94 -7.82 -15.44
N ILE A 88 2.50 -7.62 -14.24
CA ILE A 88 3.21 -6.40 -13.87
C ILE A 88 4.71 -6.61 -13.64
N ARG A 89 5.12 -7.87 -13.43
CA ARG A 89 6.52 -8.25 -13.22
C ARG A 89 6.81 -9.61 -13.86
N SER A 90 8.06 -9.81 -14.24
CA SER A 90 8.60 -11.11 -14.67
C SER A 90 9.81 -11.45 -13.80
N PHE A 91 9.99 -12.74 -13.53
CA PHE A 91 11.07 -13.25 -12.72
C PHE A 91 11.77 -14.39 -13.46
N ASP A 92 13.09 -14.43 -13.28
CA ASP A 92 13.89 -15.61 -13.56
C ASP A 92 14.13 -16.35 -12.25
N VAL A 93 13.74 -17.61 -12.22
CA VAL A 93 13.91 -18.49 -11.06
C VAL A 93 15.17 -19.35 -11.16
N ASN A 94 15.85 -19.31 -12.31
CA ASN A 94 17.06 -20.07 -12.56
C ASN A 94 18.25 -19.38 -11.89
N LYS A 95 18.96 -20.12 -11.04
CA LYS A 95 20.16 -19.58 -10.39
C LYS A 95 21.34 -19.66 -11.36
N PRO A 96 22.30 -18.71 -11.27
CA PRO A 96 23.53 -18.80 -12.05
C PRO A 96 24.26 -20.14 -11.79
N GLY A 97 24.68 -20.81 -12.87
CA GLY A 97 25.42 -22.08 -12.80
C GLY A 97 24.55 -23.35 -12.73
N GLN A 98 23.23 -23.23 -12.89
CA GLN A 98 22.32 -24.37 -12.95
C GLN A 98 22.47 -25.12 -14.29
N ASP A 99 22.47 -26.46 -14.23
CA ASP A 99 22.57 -27.30 -15.42
C ASP A 99 21.36 -27.12 -16.34
N VAL A 100 21.58 -27.25 -17.64
CA VAL A 100 20.54 -27.03 -18.67
C VAL A 100 19.36 -27.99 -18.48
N SER A 101 19.60 -29.20 -17.98
CA SER A 101 18.56 -30.20 -17.68
C SER A 101 17.58 -29.75 -16.59
N ASP A 102 18.03 -28.84 -15.72
CA ASP A 102 17.32 -28.46 -14.51
C ASP A 102 16.69 -27.06 -14.63
N LEU A 103 16.84 -26.42 -15.79
CA LEU A 103 16.26 -25.10 -16.05
C LEU A 103 14.73 -25.14 -15.99
N GLN A 104 14.16 -24.11 -15.37
CA GLN A 104 12.73 -23.86 -15.25
C GLN A 104 12.31 -22.70 -16.14
N GLY A 105 11.03 -22.69 -16.51
CA GLY A 105 10.44 -21.59 -17.27
C GLY A 105 10.42 -20.27 -16.49
N GLY A 106 10.26 -19.16 -17.21
CA GLY A 106 10.10 -17.83 -16.61
C GLY A 106 8.79 -17.71 -15.84
N VAL A 107 8.82 -16.93 -14.75
CA VAL A 107 7.65 -16.73 -13.88
C VAL A 107 7.07 -15.34 -14.12
N ALA A 108 5.78 -15.27 -14.46
CA ALA A 108 5.04 -14.02 -14.55
C ALA A 108 4.33 -13.71 -13.22
N GLY A 109 4.64 -12.57 -12.62
CA GLY A 109 3.97 -12.06 -11.42
C GLY A 109 2.89 -11.05 -11.78
N GLY A 110 1.66 -11.34 -11.37
CA GLY A 110 0.49 -10.55 -11.70
C GLY A 110 -0.72 -10.89 -10.83
N SER A 111 -1.86 -10.28 -11.17
CA SER A 111 -3.17 -10.52 -10.55
C SER A 111 -4.25 -10.73 -11.60
#